data_AF-D1C803-F1
#
_entry.id   AF-D1C803-F1
#
_cell.length_a   1.000
_cell.length_b   1.000
_cell.length_c   1.000
_cell.angle_alpha   90.00
_cell.angle_beta   90.00
_cell.angle_gamma   90.00
#
_symmetry.space_group_name_H-M   'P 1'
#
loop_
_entity.id
_entity.type
_entity.pdbx_description
1 polymer ?
#
loop_
_entity_poly.entity_id
_entity_poly.type
_entity_poly.pdbx_seq_one_letter_code
_entity_poly.pdbx_strand_id
1 'polypeptide(L)'
;MGDRKEPIELPPAPVRHALAVAARAAGVDPEQVTLLGYEAVTWPDAALGAPEPGRLYAQVLTPGYRVHLRVDGRAMTYHTDQGQRVVPAR
;
A
#
# COMPACT_ATOMS: atom_id res chain seq x y z
N MET A 1 24.98 -9.73 -6.44
CA MET A 1 25.22 -10.46 -5.18
C MET A 1 23.93 -10.37 -4.37
N GLY A 2 23.05 -11.36 -4.53
CA GLY A 2 22.02 -11.69 -3.56
C GLY A 2 20.80 -10.76 -3.44
N ASP A 3 20.02 -10.58 -4.50
CA ASP A 3 18.58 -10.35 -4.34
C ASP A 3 17.98 -11.66 -3.81
N ARG A 4 18.17 -11.90 -2.52
CA ARG A 4 17.56 -13.00 -1.80
C ARG A 4 16.06 -12.83 -2.02
N LYS A 5 15.46 -13.69 -2.85
CA LYS A 5 14.07 -14.06 -2.66
C LYS A 5 13.99 -14.62 -1.24
N GLU A 6 13.67 -13.73 -0.30
CA GLU A 6 13.36 -14.09 1.07
C GLU A 6 12.25 -15.14 1.06
N PRO A 7 12.14 -15.97 2.11
CA PRO A 7 11.17 -17.06 2.17
C PRO A 7 9.78 -16.53 1.83
N ILE A 8 8.88 -17.40 1.38
CA ILE A 8 7.47 -17.08 1.09
C ILE A 8 6.73 -16.79 2.41
N GLU A 9 7.22 -15.81 3.17
CA GLU A 9 6.59 -15.26 4.35
C GLU A 9 5.49 -14.36 3.80
N LEU A 10 4.25 -14.71 4.12
CA LEU A 10 3.09 -14.00 3.62
C LEU A 10 3.26 -12.50 3.96
N PRO A 11 3.12 -11.58 2.99
CA PRO A 11 3.27 -10.16 3.24
C PRO A 11 2.40 -9.72 4.41
N PRO A 12 2.77 -8.69 5.19
CA PRO A 12 1.97 -8.21 6.31
C PRO A 12 0.51 -8.00 5.92
N ALA A 13 -0.42 -8.18 6.87
CA ALA A 13 -1.84 -8.05 6.59
C ALA A 13 -2.23 -6.72 5.89
N PRO A 14 -1.66 -5.55 6.24
CA PRO A 14 -1.94 -4.30 5.52
C PRO A 14 -1.49 -4.33 4.05
N VAL A 15 -0.36 -4.96 3.75
CA VAL A 15 0.16 -5.11 2.37
C VAL A 15 -0.77 -5.99 1.55
N ARG A 16 -1.25 -7.10 2.13
CA ARG A 16 -2.24 -7.96 1.46
C ARG A 16 -3.58 -7.24 1.26
N HIS A 17 -3.96 -6.39 2.19
CA HIS A 17 -5.15 -5.57 2.06
C HIS A 17 -5.00 -4.57 0.90
N ALA A 18 -3.82 -3.97 0.74
CA ALA A 18 -3.52 -3.08 -0.39
C ALA A 18 -3.68 -3.76 -1.75
N LEU A 19 -3.24 -5.02 -1.88
CA LEU A 19 -3.45 -5.81 -3.09
C LEU A 19 -4.94 -5.96 -3.43
N ALA A 20 -5.75 -6.33 -2.45
CA ALA A 20 -7.19 -6.52 -2.63
C ALA A 20 -7.91 -5.20 -2.97
N VAL A 21 -7.52 -4.10 -2.34
CA VAL A 21 -8.07 -2.76 -2.63
C VAL A 21 -7.67 -2.31 -4.03
N ALA A 22 -6.42 -2.52 -4.43
CA ALA A 22 -5.94 -2.15 -5.77
C ALA A 22 -6.67 -2.92 -6.88
N ALA A 23 -6.86 -4.23 -6.70
CA ALA A 23 -7.61 -5.07 -7.63
C ALA A 23 -9.05 -4.56 -7.81
N ARG A 24 -9.74 -4.31 -6.69
CA ARG A 24 -11.12 -3.80 -6.68
C ARG A 24 -11.23 -2.40 -7.30
N ALA A 25 -10.28 -1.51 -7.00
CA ALA A 25 -10.27 -0.14 -7.53
C ALA A 25 -10.05 -0.12 -9.04
N ALA A 26 -9.25 -1.04 -9.58
CA ALA A 26 -9.01 -1.17 -11.01
C ALA A 26 -10.04 -2.06 -11.73
N GLY A 27 -10.89 -2.78 -11.00
CA GLY A 27 -11.87 -3.71 -11.57
C GLY A 27 -11.24 -4.94 -12.22
N VAL A 28 -10.06 -5.35 -11.75
CA VAL A 28 -9.31 -6.51 -12.26
C VAL A 28 -9.30 -7.64 -11.23
N ASP A 29 -8.99 -8.85 -11.69
CA ASP A 29 -8.79 -9.97 -10.78
C ASP A 29 -7.57 -9.73 -9.86
N PRO A 30 -7.62 -10.14 -8.58
CA PRO A 30 -6.49 -10.00 -7.65
C PRO A 30 -5.21 -10.67 -8.16
N GLU A 31 -5.34 -11.71 -8.98
CA GLU A 31 -4.21 -12.40 -9.62
C GLU A 31 -3.49 -11.53 -10.65
N GLN A 32 -4.17 -10.53 -11.22
CA GLN A 32 -3.56 -9.55 -12.12
C GLN A 32 -2.81 -8.45 -11.38
N VAL A 33 -2.89 -8.41 -10.04
CA VAL A 33 -2.13 -7.48 -9.21
C VAL A 33 -0.84 -8.15 -8.74
N THR A 34 0.28 -7.63 -9.22
CA THR A 34 1.60 -8.11 -8.79
C THR A 34 2.17 -7.18 -7.71
N LEU A 35 2.56 -7.75 -6.57
CA LEU A 35 3.35 -7.05 -5.57
C LEU A 35 4.79 -6.87 -6.10
N LEU A 36 5.19 -5.63 -6.35
CA LEU A 36 6.55 -5.28 -6.75
C LEU A 36 7.48 -5.15 -5.54
N GLY A 37 6.94 -4.70 -4.40
CA GLY A 37 7.67 -4.56 -3.14
C GLY A 37 6.87 -3.75 -2.13
N TYR A 38 7.34 -3.72 -0.88
CA TYR A 38 6.78 -2.86 0.16
C TYR A 38 7.86 -2.44 1.15
N GLU A 39 7.69 -1.27 1.76
CA GLU A 39 8.57 -0.74 2.80
C GLU A 39 7.72 -0.27 4.00
N ALA A 40 8.23 -0.49 5.21
CA ALA A 40 7.61 0.05 6.42
C ALA A 40 7.90 1.54 6.53
N VAL A 41 6.86 2.36 6.65
CA VAL A 41 6.97 3.83 6.68
C VAL A 41 6.13 4.36 7.83
N THR A 42 6.62 5.40 8.48
CA THR A 42 5.83 6.18 9.44
C THR A 42 5.37 7.46 8.78
N TRP A 43 4.06 7.60 8.60
CA TRP A 43 3.45 8.79 8.02
C TRP A 43 3.37 9.92 9.06
N PRO A 44 3.58 11.19 8.67
CA PRO A 44 3.51 12.32 9.59
C PRO A 44 2.08 12.66 10.05
N ASP A 45 1.07 12.11 9.37
CA ASP A 45 -0.35 12.38 9.59
C ASP A 45 -1.21 11.15 9.29
N ALA A 46 -2.46 11.19 9.78
CA ALA A 46 -3.46 10.14 9.55
C ALA A 46 -4.01 10.09 8.11
N ALA A 47 -3.59 11.01 7.22
CA ALA A 47 -3.92 10.96 5.80
C ALA A 47 -3.00 10.01 5.02
N LEU A 48 -1.95 9.47 5.66
CA LEU A 48 -1.00 8.53 5.05
C LEU A 48 -0.35 9.12 3.80
N GLY A 49 -0.09 10.43 3.79
CA GLY A 49 0.48 11.12 2.64
C GLY A 49 -0.49 11.36 1.47
N ALA A 50 -1.79 11.10 1.62
CA ALA A 50 -2.83 11.41 0.65
C ALA A 50 -3.95 12.28 1.26
N PRO A 51 -3.65 13.52 1.69
CA PRO A 51 -4.66 14.43 2.25
C PRO A 51 -5.69 14.81 1.19
N GLU A 52 -6.96 14.63 1.51
CA GLU A 52 -8.06 15.11 0.68
C GLU A 52 -8.33 16.60 0.94
N PRO A 53 -8.56 17.42 -0.10
CA PRO A 53 -8.89 18.83 0.07
C PRO A 53 -10.13 19.01 0.96
N GLY A 54 -10.02 19.89 1.96
CA GLY A 54 -11.14 20.19 2.87
C GLY A 54 -11.31 19.22 4.04
N ARG A 55 -10.48 18.17 4.17
CA ARG A 55 -10.40 17.36 5.38
C ARG A 55 -9.29 17.82 6.31
N LEU A 56 -9.60 17.83 7.61
CA LEU A 56 -8.61 17.92 8.68
C LEU A 56 -8.16 16.51 9.04
N TYR A 57 -6.85 16.30 9.03
CA TYR A 57 -6.23 15.06 9.49
C TYR A 57 -5.44 15.32 10.77
N ALA A 58 -5.48 14.36 11.69
CA ALA A 58 -4.64 14.44 12.88
C ALA A 58 -3.17 14.33 12.49
N GLN A 59 -2.35 15.23 13.03
CA GLN A 59 -0.89 15.26 12.88
C GLN A 59 -0.26 14.23 13.82
N VAL A 60 -0.59 12.96 13.60
CA VAL A 60 -0.11 11.82 14.40
C VAL A 60 0.78 10.94 13.55
N LEU A 61 1.93 10.59 14.12
CA LEU A 61 2.84 9.60 13.53
C LEU A 61 2.09 8.28 13.38
N THR A 62 1.79 7.91 12.14
CA THR A 62 1.00 6.72 11.83
C THR A 62 1.91 5.69 11.17
N PRO A 63 2.32 4.62 11.87
CA PRO A 63 3.07 3.53 11.27
C PRO A 63 2.23 2.83 10.21
N GLY A 64 2.89 2.35 9.16
CA GLY A 64 2.22 1.72 8.05
C GLY A 64 3.20 1.21 7.00
N TYR A 65 2.70 1.05 5.77
CA TYR A 65 3.49 0.53 4.66
C TYR A 65 3.29 1.36 3.41
N ARG A 66 4.37 1.57 2.65
CA ARG A 66 4.30 1.99 1.25
C ARG A 66 4.46 0.75 0.39
N VAL A 67 3.45 0.48 -0.43
CA VAL A 67 3.32 -0.75 -1.20
C VAL A 67 3.37 -0.40 -2.68
N HIS A 68 4.31 -1.01 -3.40
CA HIS A 68 4.44 -0.87 -4.84
C HIS A 68 3.80 -2.06 -5.53
N LEU A 69 2.79 -1.78 -6.36
CA LEU A 69 1.99 -2.76 -7.06
C LEU A 69 2.10 -2.54 -8.57
N ARG A 70 1.92 -3.61 -9.34
CA ARG A 70 1.62 -3.52 -10.77
C ARG A 70 0.21 -4.05 -10.99
N VAL A 71 -0.65 -3.19 -11.53
CA VAL A 71 -2.05 -3.49 -11.83
C VAL A 71 -2.25 -3.26 -13.31
N ASP A 72 -2.66 -4.28 -14.06
CA ASP A 72 -2.86 -4.20 -15.52
C ASP A 72 -1.66 -3.59 -16.26
N GLY A 73 -0.45 -4.04 -15.90
CA GLY A 73 0.81 -3.54 -16.48
C GLY A 73 1.25 -2.15 -15.99
N ARG A 74 0.44 -1.42 -15.23
CA ARG A 74 0.78 -0.09 -14.69
C ARG A 74 1.33 -0.19 -13.27
N ALA A 75 2.46 0.45 -13.02
CA ALA A 75 3.00 0.58 -11.67
C ALA A 75 2.18 1.61 -10.88
N MET A 76 1.71 1.21 -9.69
CA MET A 76 0.93 2.03 -8.77
C MET A 76 1.51 1.89 -7.38
N THR A 77 1.49 2.97 -6.61
CA THR A 77 1.92 2.94 -5.20
C THR A 77 0.69 3.14 -4.32
N TYR A 78 0.61 2.40 -3.22
CA TYR A 78 -0.43 2.51 -2.22
C TYR A 78 0.20 2.70 -0.84
N HIS A 79 -0.43 3.53 -0.02
CA HIS A 79 -0.03 3.78 1.35
C HIS A 79 -1.05 3.14 2.29
N THR A 80 -0.56 2.43 3.29
CA THR A 80 -1.40 1.80 4.31
C THR A 80 -1.02 2.30 5.69
N ASP A 81 -1.95 2.21 6.64
CA ASP A 81 -1.63 2.18 8.07
C ASP A 81 -1.35 0.72 8.52
N GLN A 82 -1.21 0.49 9.83
CA GLN A 82 -1.17 -0.86 10.40
C GLN A 82 -2.56 -1.51 10.54
N GLY A 83 -3.63 -0.76 10.29
CA GLY A 83 -5.00 -1.23 10.36
C GLY A 83 -5.49 -1.71 8.99
N GLN A 84 -6.60 -1.12 8.54
CA GLN A 84 -7.26 -1.46 7.28
C GLN A 84 -7.30 -0.29 6.30
N ARG A 85 -6.68 0.85 6.63
CA ARG A 85 -6.72 2.01 5.74
C ARG A 85 -5.71 1.81 4.63
N VAL A 86 -6.17 1.93 3.40
CA VAL A 86 -5.34 1.89 2.19
C VAL A 86 -5.75 3.07 1.32
N VAL A 87 -4.77 3.87 0.90
CA VAL A 87 -4.97 4.99 -0.02
C VAL A 87 -3.98 4.89 -1.19
N PRO A 88 -4.39 5.16 -2.43
CA PRO A 88 -3.44 5.26 -3.54
C PRO A 88 -2.55 6.48 -3.33
N ALA A 89 -1.25 6.31 -3.55
CA ALA A 89 -0.34 7.44 -3.71
C ALA A 89 -0.66 8.13 -5.05
N ARG A 90 -0.81 9.45 -5.02
CA ARG A 90 -1.04 10.27 -6.21
C ARG A 90 0.26 10.86 -6.73
#